data_AF-A0A965BZR5-F1
#
_entry.id   AF-A0A965BZR5-F1
#
_cell.length_a   1.000
_cell.length_b   1.000
_cell.length_c   1.000
_cell.angle_alpha   90.00
_cell.angle_beta   90.00
_cell.angle_gamma   90.00
#
_symmetry.space_group_name_H-M   'P 1'
#
loop_
_entity.id
_entity.type
_entity.pdbx_description
1 polymer ?
#
loop_
_entity_poly.entity_id
_entity_poly.type
_entity_poly.pdbx_seq_one_letter_code
_entity_poly.pdbx_strand_id
1 'polypeptide(L)'
;LAAYYLVPWLRWARGPGMPDQAVLVDMTNARLFFFWIEIWPQEIYFLTGALILGAFALFAVSSLFGRLWCGFTCPQTVWTDLFMFVERWIEGDRNARMKLDAGPRNGIYWARKIAKHGAWVLIAAATGGAWIMYFNDAPTITRQFFTGEAGVTVYFFFALFAGFTYLLAGWAREQVCTYMCPWPRFQAAMLDENSLVVTYRDWRGEPRGKAKAEGVGDCVDCAACLHVCPTGVDIRDGQQLECIGCGLCIDACDSVMGKLGRPKGLVAFETLKNLSASAAAAAALPPGPERQQAGMAARRVPRFIRPRTIMYAGALAVVALVMLGAFLLRSTLDVTVLRDRAPLFVRLSDGGIRNAYTV
;
A
#
# COMPACT_ATOMS: atom_id res chain seq x y z
N LEU A 1 -4.68 -7.73 3.21
CA LEU A 1 -6.08 -8.20 3.05
C LEU A 1 -6.54 -9.07 4.21
N ALA A 2 -5.87 -10.19 4.53
CA ALA A 2 -6.30 -11.06 5.64
C ALA A 2 -6.48 -10.30 6.97
N ALA A 3 -5.46 -9.53 7.38
CA ALA A 3 -5.57 -8.68 8.58
C ALA A 3 -6.78 -7.72 8.51
N TYR A 4 -7.00 -7.07 7.36
CA TYR A 4 -8.11 -6.15 7.17
C TYR A 4 -9.48 -6.80 7.41
N TYR A 5 -9.68 -8.02 6.88
CA TYR A 5 -10.95 -8.75 7.03
C TYR A 5 -11.13 -9.43 8.38
N LEU A 6 -10.05 -9.92 8.99
CA LEU A 6 -10.13 -10.78 10.17
C LEU A 6 -10.04 -10.02 11.50
N VAL A 7 -9.31 -8.90 11.54
CA VAL A 7 -9.08 -8.15 12.79
C VAL A 7 -10.37 -7.73 13.50
N PRO A 8 -11.44 -7.25 12.83
CA PRO A 8 -12.69 -6.90 13.50
C PRO A 8 -13.40 -8.10 14.16
N TRP A 9 -13.11 -9.33 13.73
CA TRP A 9 -13.70 -10.54 14.29
C TRP A 9 -12.95 -11.08 15.51
N LEU A 10 -11.73 -10.57 15.76
CA LEU A 10 -10.94 -10.99 16.90
C LEU A 10 -11.58 -10.50 18.20
N ARG A 11 -11.97 -11.44 19.07
CA ARG A 11 -12.50 -11.13 20.39
C ARG A 11 -11.38 -10.92 21.40
N TRP A 12 -11.55 -9.93 22.27
CA TRP A 12 -10.56 -9.45 23.23
C TRP A 12 -11.24 -8.95 24.50
N ALA A 13 -11.27 -9.80 25.54
CA ALA A 13 -11.95 -9.47 26.78
C ALA A 13 -11.18 -8.40 27.58
N ARG A 14 -11.81 -7.24 27.83
CA ARG A 14 -11.21 -6.12 28.60
C ARG A 14 -11.79 -5.93 29.99
N GLY A 15 -12.83 -6.68 30.33
CA GLY A 15 -13.57 -6.56 31.58
C GLY A 15 -15.07 -6.30 31.37
N PRO A 16 -15.86 -6.29 32.45
CA PRO A 16 -17.31 -6.12 32.36
C PRO A 16 -17.70 -4.75 31.78
N GLY A 17 -18.67 -4.72 30.86
CA GLY A 17 -19.21 -3.49 30.29
C GLY A 17 -18.36 -2.83 29.21
N MET A 18 -17.19 -3.39 28.87
CA MET A 18 -16.32 -2.91 27.80
C MET A 18 -16.55 -3.71 26.51
N PRO A 19 -16.46 -3.08 25.32
CA PRO A 19 -16.46 -3.81 24.07
C PRO A 19 -15.34 -4.85 24.05
N ASP A 20 -15.65 -6.05 23.56
CA ASP A 20 -14.73 -7.18 23.48
C ASP A 20 -14.24 -7.43 22.05
N GLN A 21 -14.24 -6.43 21.17
CA GLN A 21 -13.60 -6.47 19.86
C GLN A 21 -12.16 -5.96 19.93
N ALA A 22 -11.20 -6.68 19.35
CA ALA A 22 -9.77 -6.36 19.47
C ALA A 22 -9.41 -4.96 18.95
N VAL A 23 -9.92 -4.56 17.79
CA VAL A 23 -9.73 -3.20 17.26
C VAL A 23 -11.10 -2.61 16.95
N LEU A 24 -11.45 -1.52 17.62
CA LEU A 24 -12.75 -0.87 17.49
C LEU A 24 -12.61 0.65 17.65
N VAL A 25 -13.10 1.39 16.67
CA VAL A 25 -13.31 2.84 16.75
C VAL A 25 -14.73 3.06 17.29
N ASP A 26 -14.86 3.14 18.61
CA ASP A 26 -16.13 3.40 19.26
C ASP A 26 -16.48 4.89 19.16
N MET A 27 -17.27 5.22 18.15
CA MET A 27 -17.75 6.58 17.92
C MET A 27 -18.78 7.03 18.97
N THR A 28 -19.48 6.11 19.63
CA THR A 28 -20.53 6.45 20.62
C THR A 28 -19.91 6.95 21.91
N ASN A 29 -18.86 6.29 22.38
CA ASN A 29 -18.13 6.70 23.60
C ASN A 29 -16.87 7.52 23.30
N ALA A 30 -16.63 7.84 22.03
CA ALA A 30 -15.44 8.51 21.54
C ALA A 30 -14.14 7.83 22.03
N ARG A 31 -14.03 6.51 21.88
CA ARG A 31 -12.86 5.73 22.31
C ARG A 31 -12.31 4.92 21.15
N LEU A 32 -10.98 4.86 21.05
CA LEU A 32 -10.31 3.98 20.12
C LEU A 32 -9.68 2.82 20.90
N PHE A 33 -10.13 1.60 20.61
CA PHE A 33 -9.61 0.38 21.19
C PHE A 33 -8.64 -0.29 20.23
N PHE A 34 -7.45 -0.62 20.73
CA PHE A 34 -6.44 -1.43 20.05
C PHE A 34 -5.85 -2.46 21.01
N PHE A 35 -6.39 -3.68 21.00
CA PHE A 35 -6.13 -4.71 22.01
C PHE A 35 -6.36 -4.14 23.42
N TRP A 36 -5.37 -4.18 24.31
CA TRP A 36 -5.48 -3.60 25.67
C TRP A 36 -5.39 -2.07 25.71
N ILE A 37 -5.02 -1.44 24.61
CA ILE A 37 -4.80 0.00 24.56
C ILE A 37 -6.13 0.69 24.30
N GLU A 38 -6.52 1.56 25.23
CA GLU A 38 -7.66 2.45 25.10
C GLU A 38 -7.14 3.87 24.90
N ILE A 39 -7.44 4.47 23.75
CA ILE A 39 -7.02 5.82 23.37
C ILE A 39 -8.24 6.74 23.42
N TRP A 40 -8.14 7.78 24.24
CA TRP A 40 -9.16 8.79 24.41
C TRP A 40 -8.99 9.93 23.38
N PRO A 41 -10.01 10.75 23.10
CA PRO A 41 -9.92 11.83 22.12
C PRO A 41 -8.85 12.87 22.47
N GLN A 42 -8.62 13.12 23.76
CA GLN A 42 -7.56 13.99 24.27
C GLN A 42 -6.16 13.44 23.91
N GLU A 43 -6.08 12.15 23.65
CA GLU A 43 -4.87 11.42 23.33
C GLU A 43 -4.68 11.18 21.83
N ILE A 44 -5.36 11.99 21.01
CA ILE A 44 -5.23 11.97 19.54
C ILE A 44 -3.77 12.18 19.09
N TYR A 45 -2.89 12.71 19.95
CA TYR A 45 -1.46 12.77 19.69
C TYR A 45 -0.84 11.39 19.46
N PHE A 46 -1.39 10.29 20.03
CA PHE A 46 -0.95 8.94 19.69
C PHE A 46 -1.30 8.56 18.25
N LEU A 47 -2.47 8.96 17.76
CA LEU A 47 -2.83 8.76 16.36
C LEU A 47 -1.94 9.60 15.44
N THR A 48 -1.76 10.88 15.76
CA THR A 48 -0.89 11.79 14.99
C THR A 48 0.55 11.28 14.94
N GLY A 49 1.11 10.84 16.06
CA GLY A 49 2.45 10.28 16.09
C GLY A 49 2.57 8.96 15.33
N ALA A 50 1.54 8.10 15.37
CA ALA A 50 1.49 6.90 14.53
C ALA A 50 1.46 7.22 13.03
N LEU A 51 0.73 8.26 12.62
CA LEU A 51 0.72 8.75 11.23
C LEU A 51 2.09 9.31 10.81
N ILE A 52 2.75 10.08 11.68
CA ILE A 52 4.10 10.60 11.45
C ILE A 52 5.11 9.45 11.32
N LEU A 53 5.04 8.44 12.20
CA LEU A 53 5.85 7.23 12.10
C LEU A 53 5.60 6.51 10.77
N GLY A 54 4.34 6.34 10.38
CA GLY A 54 3.98 5.75 9.09
C GLY A 54 4.56 6.52 7.90
N ALA A 55 4.49 7.86 7.93
CA ALA A 55 5.05 8.72 6.89
C ALA A 55 6.58 8.58 6.79
N PHE A 56 7.31 8.68 7.91
CA PHE A 56 8.76 8.51 7.90
C PHE A 56 9.18 7.08 7.53
N ALA A 57 8.43 6.07 7.94
CA ALA A 57 8.68 4.69 7.57
C ALA A 57 8.53 4.51 6.05
N LEU A 58 7.48 5.10 5.49
CA LEU A 58 7.24 5.10 4.05
C LEU A 58 8.33 5.85 3.28
N PHE A 59 8.84 6.98 3.81
CA PHE A 59 9.98 7.70 3.23
C PHE A 59 11.27 6.89 3.29
N ALA A 60 11.55 6.25 4.43
CA ALA A 60 12.71 5.39 4.62
C ALA A 60 12.70 4.21 3.62
N VAL A 61 11.58 3.49 3.54
CA VAL A 61 11.39 2.39 2.59
C VAL A 61 11.51 2.89 1.14
N SER A 62 10.91 4.03 0.82
CA SER A 62 10.97 4.57 -0.55
C SER A 62 12.40 4.97 -0.95
N SER A 63 13.18 5.51 -0.01
CA SER A 63 14.59 5.85 -0.27
C SER A 63 15.46 4.60 -0.49
N LEU A 64 15.15 3.48 0.16
CA LEU A 64 15.95 2.25 0.04
C LEU A 64 15.52 1.41 -1.15
N PHE A 65 14.21 1.17 -1.28
CA PHE A 65 13.59 0.17 -2.16
C PHE A 65 12.65 0.79 -3.19
N GLY A 66 12.80 2.09 -3.44
CA GLY A 66 12.11 2.80 -4.49
C GLY A 66 10.59 2.78 -4.32
N ARG A 67 9.90 2.09 -5.23
CA ARG A 67 8.44 2.09 -5.31
C ARG A 67 7.80 0.84 -4.68
N LEU A 68 8.48 0.19 -3.74
CA LEU A 68 7.99 -1.03 -3.07
C LEU A 68 6.58 -0.87 -2.49
N TRP A 69 6.27 0.27 -1.87
CA TRP A 69 4.92 0.54 -1.36
C TRP A 69 3.86 0.50 -2.47
N CYS A 70 4.09 1.24 -3.56
CA CYS A 70 3.17 1.31 -4.70
C CYS A 70 2.98 -0.04 -5.38
N GLY A 71 4.07 -0.78 -5.55
CA GLY A 71 4.07 -2.04 -6.29
C GLY A 71 3.44 -3.20 -5.54
N PHE A 72 3.43 -3.18 -4.20
CA PHE A 72 3.13 -4.40 -3.42
C PHE A 72 2.16 -4.22 -2.25
N THR A 73 2.05 -3.03 -1.65
CA THR A 73 1.31 -2.87 -0.38
C THR A 73 0.24 -1.77 -0.41
N CYS A 74 0.31 -0.86 -1.37
CA CYS A 74 -0.68 0.20 -1.54
C CYS A 74 -2.09 -0.40 -1.72
N PRO A 75 -3.12 0.10 -1.00
CA PRO A 75 -4.48 -0.43 -1.12
C PRO A 75 -5.01 -0.43 -2.56
N GLN A 76 -4.72 0.60 -3.34
CA GLN A 76 -5.17 0.63 -4.73
C GLN A 76 -4.62 -0.55 -5.55
N THR A 77 -3.32 -0.84 -5.42
CA THR A 77 -2.66 -1.94 -6.13
C THR A 77 -3.16 -3.29 -5.64
N VAL A 78 -3.20 -3.51 -4.32
CA VAL A 78 -3.59 -4.80 -3.73
C VAL A 78 -5.02 -5.20 -4.10
N TRP A 79 -5.96 -4.25 -4.11
CA TRP A 79 -7.34 -4.54 -4.52
C TRP A 79 -7.47 -4.71 -6.04
N THR A 80 -6.76 -3.90 -6.83
CA THR A 80 -6.74 -4.06 -8.30
C THR A 80 -6.19 -5.44 -8.69
N ASP A 81 -5.08 -5.86 -8.07
CA ASP A 81 -4.48 -7.17 -8.30
C ASP A 81 -5.43 -8.30 -7.92
N LEU A 82 -6.15 -8.19 -6.81
CA LEU A 82 -7.18 -9.16 -6.42
C LEU A 82 -8.31 -9.24 -7.47
N PHE A 83 -8.81 -8.09 -7.95
CA PHE A 83 -9.86 -8.05 -8.97
C PHE A 83 -9.39 -8.66 -10.28
N MET A 84 -8.15 -8.37 -10.68
CA MET A 84 -7.52 -8.90 -11.89
C MET A 84 -7.20 -10.39 -11.78
N PHE A 85 -6.84 -10.87 -10.59
CA PHE A 85 -6.64 -12.29 -10.31
C PHE A 85 -7.95 -13.07 -10.49
N VAL A 86 -9.03 -12.59 -9.87
CA VAL A 86 -10.35 -13.21 -9.98
C VAL A 86 -10.91 -13.11 -11.40
N GLU A 87 -10.73 -11.97 -12.07
CA GLU A 87 -11.09 -11.81 -13.48
C GLU A 87 -10.35 -12.81 -14.37
N ARG A 88 -9.05 -13.01 -14.15
CA ARG A 88 -8.25 -13.99 -14.90
C ARG A 88 -8.72 -15.42 -14.67
N TRP A 89 -9.18 -15.73 -13.46
CA TRP A 89 -9.72 -17.05 -13.13
C TRP A 89 -11.06 -17.32 -13.84
N ILE A 90 -11.91 -16.29 -14.00
CA ILE A 90 -13.24 -16.41 -14.61
C ILE A 90 -13.20 -16.30 -16.14
N GLU A 91 -12.54 -15.27 -16.69
CA GLU A 91 -12.55 -14.99 -18.12
C GLU A 91 -11.32 -15.57 -18.87
N GLY A 92 -10.24 -15.84 -18.14
CA GLY A 92 -8.96 -16.30 -18.69
C GLY A 92 -7.92 -15.19 -18.80
N ASP A 93 -6.81 -15.50 -19.49
CA ASP A 93 -5.74 -14.54 -19.73
C ASP A 93 -6.16 -13.38 -20.67
N ARG A 94 -5.24 -12.46 -20.94
CA ARG A 94 -5.52 -11.30 -21.80
C ARG A 94 -6.05 -11.72 -23.18
N ASN A 95 -5.46 -12.74 -23.80
CA ASN A 95 -5.84 -13.16 -25.15
C ASN A 95 -7.22 -13.83 -25.16
N ALA A 96 -7.52 -14.65 -24.14
CA ALA A 96 -8.85 -15.24 -23.96
C ALA A 96 -9.92 -14.16 -23.80
N ARG A 97 -9.65 -13.11 -23.01
CA ARG A 97 -10.56 -11.97 -22.82
C ARG A 97 -10.79 -11.18 -24.10
N MET A 98 -9.72 -10.80 -24.80
CA MET A 98 -9.84 -10.09 -26.08
C MET A 98 -10.62 -10.90 -27.11
N LYS A 99 -10.40 -12.22 -27.17
CA LYS A 99 -11.15 -13.12 -28.06
C LYS A 99 -12.63 -13.24 -27.65
N LEU A 100 -12.92 -13.29 -26.34
CA LEU A 100 -14.28 -13.33 -25.82
C LEU A 100 -15.04 -12.05 -26.17
N ASP A 101 -14.40 -10.89 -26.04
CA ASP A 101 -15.00 -9.58 -26.30
C ASP A 101 -15.21 -9.28 -27.79
N ALA A 102 -14.34 -9.81 -28.66
CA ALA A 102 -14.50 -9.72 -30.12
C ALA A 102 -15.52 -10.72 -30.69
N GLY A 103 -15.90 -11.74 -29.91
CA GLY A 103 -16.82 -12.80 -30.33
C GLY A 103 -18.31 -12.43 -30.25
N PRO A 104 -19.20 -13.35 -30.64
CA PRO A 104 -20.64 -13.14 -30.51
C PRO A 104 -21.05 -13.11 -29.03
N ARG A 105 -21.93 -12.17 -28.67
CA ARG A 105 -22.47 -11.97 -27.31
C ARG A 105 -23.52 -13.03 -26.95
N ASN A 106 -23.09 -14.29 -26.92
CA ASN A 106 -23.93 -15.46 -26.61
C ASN A 106 -24.08 -15.70 -25.09
N GLY A 107 -24.75 -16.78 -24.70
CA GLY A 107 -24.94 -17.12 -23.29
C GLY A 107 -23.63 -17.30 -22.50
N ILE A 108 -22.56 -17.81 -23.14
CA ILE A 108 -21.24 -17.97 -22.51
C ILE A 108 -20.63 -16.59 -22.22
N TYR A 109 -20.74 -15.65 -23.16
CA TYR A 109 -20.29 -14.28 -22.96
C TYR A 109 -20.95 -13.65 -21.73
N TRP A 110 -22.29 -13.68 -21.65
CA TRP A 110 -23.01 -13.09 -20.52
C TRP A 110 -22.77 -13.83 -19.21
N ALA A 111 -22.71 -15.16 -19.22
CA ALA A 111 -22.39 -15.94 -18.03
C ALA A 111 -21.02 -15.54 -17.44
N ARG A 112 -19.99 -15.39 -18.28
CA ARG A 112 -18.65 -14.96 -17.84
C ARG A 112 -18.64 -13.52 -17.32
N LYS A 113 -19.30 -12.58 -18.02
CA LYS A 113 -19.37 -11.18 -17.59
C LYS A 113 -20.14 -11.04 -16.27
N ILE A 114 -21.29 -11.70 -16.14
CA ILE A 114 -22.08 -11.71 -14.90
C ILE A 114 -21.28 -12.35 -13.75
N ALA A 115 -20.62 -13.49 -13.99
CA ALA A 115 -19.79 -14.13 -12.98
C ALA A 115 -18.65 -13.21 -12.50
N LYS A 116 -17.96 -12.53 -13.42
CA LYS A 116 -16.92 -11.56 -13.08
C LYS A 116 -17.48 -10.41 -12.25
N HIS A 117 -18.52 -9.73 -12.73
CA HIS A 117 -19.08 -8.58 -12.01
C HIS A 117 -19.72 -9.00 -10.68
N GLY A 118 -20.33 -10.19 -10.60
CA GLY A 118 -20.80 -10.77 -9.35
C GLY A 118 -19.66 -10.97 -8.36
N ALA A 119 -18.54 -11.55 -8.78
CA ALA A 119 -17.37 -11.72 -7.91
C ALA A 119 -16.78 -10.37 -7.46
N TRP A 120 -16.69 -9.38 -8.36
CA TRP A 120 -16.24 -8.04 -8.02
C TRP A 120 -17.15 -7.35 -7.00
N VAL A 121 -18.47 -7.46 -7.18
CA VAL A 121 -19.47 -6.92 -6.24
C VAL A 121 -19.35 -7.61 -4.88
N LEU A 122 -19.15 -8.93 -4.82
CA LEU A 122 -18.94 -9.65 -3.57
C LEU A 122 -17.67 -9.19 -2.84
N ILE A 123 -16.55 -9.01 -3.55
CA ILE A 123 -15.30 -8.52 -2.95
C ILE A 123 -15.47 -7.07 -2.47
N ALA A 124 -16.12 -6.23 -3.27
CA ALA A 124 -16.41 -4.84 -2.92
C ALA A 124 -17.33 -4.74 -1.69
N ALA A 125 -18.40 -5.55 -1.65
CA ALA A 125 -19.31 -5.66 -0.52
C ALA A 125 -18.57 -6.14 0.74
N ALA A 126 -17.73 -7.17 0.63
CA ALA A 126 -16.90 -7.63 1.74
C ALA A 126 -15.96 -6.51 2.23
N THR A 127 -15.36 -5.73 1.31
CA THR A 127 -14.48 -4.60 1.66
C THR A 127 -15.26 -3.52 2.42
N GLY A 128 -16.40 -3.06 1.89
CA GLY A 128 -17.23 -2.06 2.55
C GLY A 128 -17.78 -2.53 3.90
N GLY A 129 -18.19 -3.80 3.98
CA GLY A 129 -18.65 -4.43 5.23
C GLY A 129 -17.54 -4.49 6.29
N ALA A 130 -16.33 -4.92 5.90
CA ALA A 130 -15.19 -4.96 6.81
C ALA A 130 -14.83 -3.58 7.34
N TRP A 131 -14.90 -2.53 6.51
CA TRP A 131 -14.71 -1.16 6.98
C TRP A 131 -15.68 -0.78 8.09
N ILE A 132 -16.96 -1.07 7.92
CA ILE A 132 -18.01 -0.79 8.92
C ILE A 132 -17.73 -1.50 10.25
N MET A 133 -17.24 -2.73 10.18
CA MET A 133 -16.91 -3.54 11.35
C MET A 133 -15.76 -2.93 12.18
N TYR A 134 -14.95 -2.01 11.64
CA TYR A 134 -13.98 -1.27 12.47
C TYR A 134 -14.64 -0.19 13.34
N PHE A 135 -15.87 0.22 13.05
CA PHE A 135 -16.60 1.29 13.76
C PHE A 135 -17.80 0.78 14.55
N ASN A 136 -18.19 -0.48 14.36
CA ASN A 136 -19.32 -1.13 15.03
C ASN A 136 -18.90 -2.55 15.40
N ASP A 137 -19.44 -3.09 16.50
CA ASP A 137 -19.18 -4.48 16.90
C ASP A 137 -19.51 -5.46 15.75
N ALA A 138 -18.51 -6.22 15.30
CA ALA A 138 -18.58 -6.99 14.06
C ALA A 138 -19.70 -8.05 14.04
N PRO A 139 -19.88 -8.90 15.08
CA PRO A 139 -21.00 -9.83 15.13
C PRO A 139 -22.37 -9.14 15.12
N THR A 140 -22.52 -8.07 15.92
CA THR A 140 -23.78 -7.35 16.06
C THR A 140 -24.17 -6.67 14.76
N ILE A 141 -23.25 -5.91 14.16
CA ILE A 141 -23.54 -5.15 12.94
C ILE A 141 -23.76 -6.08 11.74
N THR A 142 -23.08 -7.22 11.68
CA THR A 142 -23.30 -8.22 10.64
C THR A 142 -24.73 -8.76 10.70
N ARG A 143 -25.22 -9.10 11.89
CA ARG A 143 -26.60 -9.56 12.06
C ARG A 143 -27.60 -8.47 11.65
N GLN A 144 -27.45 -7.26 12.20
CA GLN A 144 -28.34 -6.12 11.91
C GLN A 144 -28.38 -5.78 10.42
N PHE A 145 -27.25 -5.88 9.73
CA PHE A 145 -27.16 -5.61 8.31
C PHE A 145 -28.02 -6.58 7.49
N PHE A 146 -27.97 -7.87 7.81
CA PHE A 146 -28.74 -8.91 7.10
C PHE A 146 -30.20 -9.02 7.55
N THR A 147 -30.55 -8.57 8.76
CA THR A 147 -31.94 -8.50 9.24
C THR A 147 -32.67 -7.23 8.77
N GLY A 148 -31.97 -6.26 8.16
CA GLY A 148 -32.57 -4.99 7.75
C GLY A 148 -32.71 -3.97 8.88
N GLU A 149 -32.09 -4.22 10.04
CA GLU A 149 -32.21 -3.42 11.25
C GLU A 149 -31.05 -2.41 11.42
N ALA A 150 -30.05 -2.44 10.55
CA ALA A 150 -28.92 -1.52 10.62
C ALA A 150 -29.34 -0.08 10.31
N GLY A 151 -28.67 0.89 10.95
CA GLY A 151 -28.95 2.30 10.73
C GLY A 151 -28.63 2.77 9.30
N VAL A 152 -29.29 3.83 8.84
CA VAL A 152 -29.09 4.42 7.50
C VAL A 152 -27.62 4.76 7.25
N THR A 153 -26.92 5.28 8.26
CA THR A 153 -25.48 5.60 8.19
C THR A 153 -24.63 4.38 7.82
N VAL A 154 -24.98 3.20 8.32
CA VAL A 154 -24.28 1.94 8.06
C VAL A 154 -24.43 1.55 6.59
N TYR A 155 -25.66 1.55 6.08
CA TYR A 155 -25.91 1.25 4.67
C TYR A 155 -25.29 2.28 3.74
N PHE A 156 -25.29 3.56 4.12
CA PHE A 156 -24.66 4.63 3.34
C PHE A 156 -23.14 4.39 3.20
N PHE A 157 -22.43 4.22 4.32
CA PHE A 157 -20.98 3.97 4.25
C PHE A 157 -20.65 2.62 3.62
N PHE A 158 -21.49 1.60 3.80
CA PHE A 158 -21.35 0.32 3.10
C PHE A 158 -21.35 0.55 1.58
N ALA A 159 -22.40 1.19 1.08
CA ALA A 159 -22.58 1.45 -0.34
C ALA A 159 -21.47 2.36 -0.89
N LEU A 160 -21.04 3.36 -0.10
CA LEU A 160 -19.93 4.24 -0.44
C LEU A 160 -18.64 3.45 -0.62
N PHE A 161 -18.17 2.74 0.40
CA PHE A 161 -16.89 2.03 0.34
C PHE A 161 -16.93 0.84 -0.63
N ALA A 162 -18.03 0.10 -0.69
CA ALA A 162 -18.20 -0.95 -1.70
C ALA A 162 -18.22 -0.36 -3.11
N GLY A 163 -18.99 0.71 -3.33
CA GLY A 163 -19.07 1.39 -4.63
C GLY A 163 -17.73 1.91 -5.10
N PHE A 164 -17.00 2.62 -4.24
CA PHE A 164 -15.64 3.09 -4.55
C PHE A 164 -14.67 1.94 -4.79
N THR A 165 -14.72 0.86 -4.00
CA THR A 165 -13.87 -0.31 -4.24
C THR A 165 -14.14 -0.91 -5.62
N TYR A 166 -15.41 -1.10 -5.98
CA TYR A 166 -15.81 -1.62 -7.28
C TYR A 166 -15.36 -0.72 -8.44
N LEU A 167 -15.57 0.60 -8.32
CA LEU A 167 -15.21 1.57 -9.34
C LEU A 167 -13.69 1.70 -9.48
N LEU A 168 -12.98 1.91 -8.37
CA LEU A 168 -11.55 2.19 -8.39
C LEU A 168 -10.71 0.95 -8.69
N ALA A 169 -11.00 -0.20 -8.08
CA ALA A 169 -10.21 -1.42 -8.33
C ALA A 169 -10.68 -2.18 -9.59
N GLY A 170 -11.98 -2.14 -9.91
CA GLY A 170 -12.53 -2.86 -11.06
C GLY A 170 -12.39 -2.11 -12.38
N TRP A 171 -12.72 -0.82 -12.40
CA TRP A 171 -12.80 -0.02 -13.63
C TRP A 171 -11.60 0.91 -13.81
N ALA A 172 -11.32 1.77 -12.84
CA ALA A 172 -10.25 2.76 -12.96
C ALA A 172 -8.85 2.12 -12.88
N ARG A 173 -8.67 1.12 -12.01
CA ARG A 173 -7.42 0.34 -11.88
C ARG A 173 -6.20 1.24 -11.73
N GLU A 174 -5.19 1.09 -12.56
CA GLU A 174 -3.95 1.86 -12.51
C GLU A 174 -4.10 3.29 -13.04
N GLN A 175 -5.24 3.65 -13.63
CA GLN A 175 -5.55 5.06 -13.95
C GLN A 175 -5.58 5.91 -12.68
N VAL A 176 -5.96 5.32 -11.53
CA VAL A 176 -5.86 5.97 -10.22
C VAL A 176 -4.40 6.31 -9.91
N CYS A 177 -3.47 5.40 -10.15
CA CYS A 177 -2.05 5.61 -9.90
C CYS A 177 -1.46 6.68 -10.84
N THR A 178 -1.88 6.70 -12.11
CA THR A 178 -1.37 7.64 -13.12
C THR A 178 -1.92 9.05 -12.96
N TYR A 179 -3.22 9.19 -12.70
CA TYR A 179 -3.91 10.49 -12.80
C TYR A 179 -4.43 11.06 -11.47
N MET A 180 -4.76 10.21 -10.50
CA MET A 180 -5.37 10.66 -9.23
C MET A 180 -4.37 10.70 -8.08
N CYS A 181 -3.44 9.74 -8.05
CA CYS A 181 -2.51 9.58 -6.94
C CYS A 181 -1.37 10.61 -7.06
N PRO A 182 -1.15 11.47 -6.05
CA PRO A 182 -0.01 12.39 -6.07
C PRO A 182 1.30 11.68 -5.69
N TRP A 183 1.19 10.47 -5.13
CA TRP A 183 2.29 9.74 -4.53
C TRP A 183 3.45 9.38 -5.47
N PRO A 184 3.23 8.99 -6.75
CA PRO A 184 4.30 8.77 -7.71
C PRO A 184 5.25 9.97 -7.86
N ARG A 185 4.73 11.20 -7.71
CA ARG A 185 5.54 12.43 -7.79
C ARG A 185 6.34 12.65 -6.52
N PHE A 186 5.72 12.47 -5.36
CA PHE A 186 6.43 12.53 -4.07
C PHE A 186 7.55 11.50 -4.00
N GLN A 187 7.29 10.26 -4.43
CA GLN A 187 8.31 9.22 -4.45
C GLN A 187 9.47 9.55 -5.39
N ALA A 188 9.21 10.10 -6.58
CA ALA A 188 10.27 10.47 -7.50
C ALA A 188 11.27 11.47 -6.87
N ALA A 189 10.79 12.41 -6.05
CA ALA A 189 11.65 13.36 -5.33
C ALA A 189 12.45 12.72 -4.18
N MET A 190 11.99 11.58 -3.65
CA MET A 190 12.64 10.88 -2.54
C MET A 190 13.73 9.89 -2.97
N LEU A 191 13.74 9.51 -4.25
CA LEU A 191 14.78 8.64 -4.80
C LEU A 191 16.14 9.34 -4.82
N ASP A 192 17.18 8.51 -4.80
CA ASP A 192 18.57 8.91 -4.99
C ASP A 192 19.29 7.86 -5.85
N GLU A 193 20.54 8.12 -6.19
CA GLU A 193 21.34 7.24 -7.07
C GLU A 193 21.59 5.84 -6.49
N ASN A 194 21.34 5.64 -5.20
CA ASN A 194 21.54 4.38 -4.46
C ASN A 194 20.21 3.71 -4.11
N SER A 195 19.08 4.23 -4.60
CA SER A 195 17.75 3.65 -4.40
C SER A 195 17.56 2.48 -5.36
N LEU A 196 17.05 1.35 -4.88
CA LEU A 196 16.74 0.21 -5.72
C LEU A 196 15.43 0.46 -6.47
N VAL A 197 15.51 0.56 -7.78
CA VAL A 197 14.36 0.76 -8.67
C VAL A 197 14.36 -0.28 -9.77
N VAL A 198 13.17 -0.64 -10.25
CA VAL A 198 13.05 -1.52 -11.43
C VAL A 198 13.64 -0.78 -12.62
N THR A 199 14.61 -1.39 -13.30
CA THR A 199 15.39 -0.73 -14.36
C THR A 199 15.82 -1.73 -15.42
N TYR A 200 15.79 -1.29 -16.67
CA TYR A 200 16.39 -1.99 -17.80
C TYR A 200 17.89 -1.69 -17.88
N ARG A 201 18.71 -2.73 -18.02
CA ARG A 201 20.16 -2.61 -18.20
C ARG A 201 20.48 -2.34 -19.66
N ASP A 202 20.39 -1.08 -20.04
CA ASP A 202 20.71 -0.56 -21.37
C ASP A 202 22.10 -1.00 -21.88
N TRP A 203 23.12 -0.90 -21.03
CA TRP A 203 24.50 -1.31 -21.34
C TRP A 203 24.62 -2.78 -21.76
N ARG A 204 23.67 -3.62 -21.35
CA ARG A 204 23.61 -5.05 -21.69
C ARG A 204 22.67 -5.33 -22.86
N GLY A 205 21.53 -4.62 -22.88
CA GLY A 205 20.45 -4.88 -23.82
C GLY A 205 20.64 -4.23 -25.18
N GLU A 206 21.39 -3.13 -25.27
CA GLU A 206 21.51 -2.33 -26.49
C GLU A 206 22.82 -2.59 -27.28
N PRO A 207 22.81 -2.47 -28.62
CA PRO A 207 21.63 -2.19 -29.45
C PRO A 207 20.69 -3.39 -29.50
N ARG A 208 19.39 -3.17 -29.26
CA ARG A 208 18.38 -4.22 -29.30
C ARG A 208 18.17 -4.73 -30.73
N GLY A 209 17.83 -6.00 -30.89
CA GLY A 209 17.54 -6.56 -32.21
C GLY A 209 16.93 -7.96 -32.16
N LYS A 210 16.82 -8.66 -33.30
CA LYS A 210 16.23 -10.01 -33.31
C LYS A 210 17.15 -11.00 -32.61
N ALA A 211 16.59 -12.07 -32.04
CA ALA A 211 17.33 -13.04 -31.23
C ALA A 211 18.55 -13.70 -31.92
N LYS A 212 18.53 -13.78 -33.26
CA LYS A 212 19.61 -14.35 -34.08
C LYS A 212 20.46 -13.29 -34.82
N ALA A 213 20.19 -12.01 -34.61
CA ALA A 213 20.98 -10.96 -35.23
C ALA A 213 22.37 -10.92 -34.58
N GLU A 214 23.39 -10.69 -35.39
CA GLU A 214 24.75 -10.47 -34.92
C GLU A 214 24.93 -9.01 -34.49
N GLY A 215 25.85 -8.74 -33.56
CA GLY A 215 26.15 -7.39 -33.11
C GLY A 215 25.03 -6.71 -32.31
N VAL A 216 24.09 -7.48 -31.75
CA VAL A 216 22.99 -6.97 -30.90
C VAL A 216 23.19 -7.37 -29.44
N GLY A 217 22.66 -6.56 -28.53
CA GLY A 217 22.64 -6.86 -27.10
C GLY A 217 21.64 -7.95 -26.73
N ASP A 218 21.46 -8.14 -25.42
CA ASP A 218 20.59 -9.21 -24.92
C ASP A 218 19.10 -8.94 -25.14
N CYS A 219 18.70 -7.69 -25.39
CA CYS A 219 17.31 -7.34 -25.65
C CYS A 219 16.88 -7.79 -27.06
N VAL A 220 15.90 -8.70 -27.11
CA VAL A 220 15.40 -9.26 -28.38
C VAL A 220 14.22 -8.49 -29.01
N ASP A 221 13.94 -7.30 -28.48
CA ASP A 221 12.85 -6.42 -28.93
C ASP A 221 11.47 -7.12 -29.04
N CYS A 222 11.13 -7.94 -28.03
CA CYS A 222 9.88 -8.72 -28.01
C CYS A 222 8.66 -7.97 -27.43
N ALA A 223 8.85 -6.78 -26.86
CA ALA A 223 7.84 -5.99 -26.15
C ALA A 223 7.11 -6.72 -25.00
N ALA A 224 7.60 -7.87 -24.52
CA ALA A 224 6.96 -8.61 -23.42
C ALA A 224 6.89 -7.79 -22.12
N CYS A 225 7.94 -7.02 -21.83
CA CYS A 225 8.00 -6.12 -20.68
C CYS A 225 6.96 -4.98 -20.75
N LEU A 226 6.67 -4.47 -21.94
CA LEU A 226 5.62 -3.48 -22.18
C LEU A 226 4.22 -4.10 -22.04
N HIS A 227 4.00 -5.28 -22.62
CA HIS A 227 2.69 -5.93 -22.61
C HIS A 227 2.23 -6.43 -21.24
N VAL A 228 3.16 -6.71 -20.33
CA VAL A 228 2.84 -7.09 -18.94
C VAL A 228 2.71 -5.87 -18.02
N CYS A 229 3.14 -4.68 -18.47
CA CYS A 229 3.13 -3.49 -17.64
C CYS A 229 1.70 -2.97 -17.46
N PRO A 230 1.19 -2.90 -16.22
CA PRO A 230 -0.20 -2.51 -15.98
C PRO A 230 -0.46 -1.03 -16.27
N THR A 231 0.58 -0.19 -16.17
CA THR A 231 0.51 1.24 -16.53
C THR A 231 0.94 1.54 -17.96
N GLY A 232 1.30 0.51 -18.75
CA GLY A 232 1.66 0.68 -20.16
C GLY A 232 3.01 1.35 -20.41
N VAL A 233 3.88 1.46 -19.40
CA VAL A 233 5.22 2.03 -19.57
C VAL A 233 6.18 1.05 -20.25
N ASP A 234 7.03 1.56 -21.13
CA ASP A 234 8.17 0.82 -21.67
C ASP A 234 9.39 1.04 -20.79
N ILE A 235 9.77 0.02 -20.01
CA ILE A 235 10.91 0.08 -19.09
C ILE A 235 12.25 0.34 -19.79
N ARG A 236 12.31 0.16 -21.11
CA ARG A 236 13.51 0.40 -21.93
C ARG A 236 13.79 1.89 -22.15
N ASP A 237 12.78 2.74 -21.99
CA ASP A 237 12.91 4.21 -22.11
C ASP A 237 13.35 4.85 -20.78
N GLY A 238 13.75 4.03 -19.81
CA GLY A 238 14.22 4.48 -18.50
C GLY A 238 13.11 4.66 -17.48
N GLN A 239 13.35 5.49 -16.47
CA GLN A 239 12.44 5.66 -15.36
C GLN A 239 11.31 6.63 -15.70
N GLN A 240 10.08 6.13 -15.65
CA GLN A 240 8.86 6.89 -15.92
C GLN A 240 8.04 7.08 -14.63
N LEU A 241 7.28 8.17 -14.53
CA LEU A 241 6.52 8.51 -13.32
C LEU A 241 5.37 7.54 -13.06
N GLU A 242 4.80 6.99 -14.12
CA GLU A 242 3.69 6.05 -14.14
C GLU A 242 4.13 4.64 -13.71
N CYS A 243 5.43 4.34 -13.68
CA CYS A 243 5.91 3.07 -13.19
C CYS A 243 5.60 2.93 -11.70
N ILE A 244 4.83 1.90 -11.32
CA ILE A 244 4.51 1.60 -9.91
C ILE A 244 5.57 0.69 -9.25
N GLY A 245 6.54 0.19 -10.00
CA GLY A 245 7.63 -0.63 -9.47
C GLY A 245 7.23 -2.05 -9.03
N CYS A 246 6.16 -2.62 -9.61
CA CYS A 246 5.68 -3.97 -9.28
C CYS A 246 6.56 -5.12 -9.76
N GLY A 247 7.50 -4.86 -10.69
CA GLY A 247 8.46 -5.88 -11.14
C GLY A 247 7.94 -6.91 -12.15
N LEU A 248 6.67 -6.85 -12.58
CA LEU A 248 6.12 -7.80 -13.58
C LEU A 248 6.95 -7.87 -14.89
N CYS A 249 7.56 -6.75 -15.28
CA CYS A 249 8.45 -6.69 -16.44
C CYS A 249 9.75 -7.49 -16.25
N ILE A 250 10.22 -7.69 -15.01
CA ILE A 250 11.37 -8.55 -14.68
C ILE A 250 10.99 -9.99 -14.99
N ASP A 251 9.87 -10.48 -14.45
CA ASP A 251 9.42 -11.86 -14.63
C ASP A 251 9.18 -12.20 -16.11
N ALA A 252 8.53 -11.27 -16.85
CA ALA A 252 8.30 -11.44 -18.28
C ALA A 252 9.61 -11.47 -19.08
N CYS A 253 10.56 -10.58 -18.74
CA CYS A 253 11.86 -10.54 -19.41
C CYS A 253 12.68 -11.80 -19.12
N ASP A 254 12.74 -12.24 -17.87
CA ASP A 254 13.46 -13.44 -17.45
C ASP A 254 12.89 -14.73 -18.06
N SER A 255 11.57 -14.78 -18.26
CA SER A 255 10.92 -15.88 -18.99
C SER A 255 11.39 -15.95 -20.45
N VAL A 256 11.51 -14.80 -21.12
CA VAL A 256 12.05 -14.73 -22.50
C VAL A 256 13.54 -15.09 -22.53
N MET A 257 14.34 -14.53 -21.62
CA MET A 257 15.78 -14.84 -21.53
C MET A 257 16.02 -16.33 -21.29
N GLY A 258 15.26 -16.96 -20.38
CA GLY A 258 15.35 -18.38 -20.10
C GLY A 258 15.04 -19.26 -21.33
N LYS A 259 14.01 -18.91 -22.11
CA LYS A 259 13.67 -19.62 -23.37
C LYS A 259 14.77 -19.52 -24.43
N LEU A 260 15.52 -18.43 -24.42
CA LEU A 260 16.62 -18.17 -25.36
C LEU A 260 17.97 -18.70 -24.86
N GLY A 261 18.04 -19.23 -23.63
CA GLY A 261 19.31 -19.62 -23.01
C GLY A 261 20.23 -18.44 -22.69
N ARG A 262 19.70 -17.22 -22.59
CA ARG A 262 20.45 -16.00 -22.22
C ARG A 262 20.41 -15.79 -20.70
N PRO A 263 21.40 -15.11 -20.09
CA PRO A 263 21.38 -14.87 -18.64
C PRO A 263 20.16 -14.04 -18.22
N LYS A 264 19.67 -14.23 -17.00
CA LYS A 264 18.53 -13.47 -16.45
C LYS A 264 18.95 -12.08 -15.96
N GLY A 265 17.99 -11.24 -15.57
CA GLY A 265 18.23 -9.92 -15.01
C GLY A 265 18.65 -8.89 -16.06
N LEU A 266 18.05 -8.92 -17.24
CA LEU A 266 18.15 -7.81 -18.20
C LEU A 266 17.32 -6.61 -17.75
N VAL A 267 16.15 -6.87 -17.16
CA VAL A 267 15.42 -5.94 -16.30
C VAL A 267 15.58 -6.43 -14.87
N ALA A 268 15.93 -5.56 -13.93
CA ALA A 268 16.17 -5.92 -12.53
C ALA A 268 15.92 -4.74 -11.60
N PHE A 269 15.82 -5.00 -10.29
CA PHE A 269 16.03 -3.96 -9.29
C PHE A 269 17.50 -3.56 -9.28
N GLU A 270 17.78 -2.30 -9.60
CA GLU A 270 19.14 -1.77 -9.72
C GLU A 270 19.23 -0.35 -9.16
N THR A 271 20.44 0.06 -8.80
CA THR A 271 20.72 1.46 -8.43
C THR A 271 21.28 2.22 -9.62
N LEU A 272 20.97 3.50 -9.75
CA LEU A 272 21.50 4.33 -10.83
C LEU A 272 23.05 4.36 -10.82
N LYS A 273 23.65 4.30 -9.63
CA LYS A 273 25.11 4.23 -9.46
C LYS A 273 25.73 2.95 -10.02
N ASN A 274 25.08 1.81 -9.82
CA ASN A 274 25.53 0.56 -10.43
C ASN A 274 25.29 0.55 -11.94
N LEU A 275 24.19 1.14 -12.40
CA LEU A 275 23.90 1.24 -13.82
C LEU A 275 24.98 2.07 -14.54
N SER A 276 25.33 3.24 -14.00
CA SER A 276 26.37 4.10 -14.55
C SER A 276 27.76 3.45 -14.52
N ALA A 277 28.10 2.76 -13.43
CA ALA A 277 29.35 2.00 -13.33
C ALA A 277 29.43 0.85 -14.35
N SER A 278 28.32 0.11 -14.51
CA SER A 278 28.23 -0.99 -15.48
C SER A 278 28.31 -0.47 -16.92
N ALA A 279 27.62 0.63 -17.22
CA ALA A 279 27.67 1.28 -18.52
C ALA A 279 29.08 1.77 -18.87
N ALA A 280 29.79 2.41 -17.93
CA ALA A 280 31.15 2.85 -18.13
C ALA A 280 32.12 1.68 -18.39
N ALA A 281 31.98 0.57 -17.65
CA ALA A 281 32.81 -0.63 -17.85
C ALA A 281 32.51 -1.36 -19.18
N ALA A 282 31.26 -1.30 -19.64
CA ALA A 282 30.79 -1.96 -20.85
C ALA A 282 30.97 -1.14 -22.14
N ALA A 283 31.24 0.17 -22.03
CA ALA A 283 31.14 1.13 -23.13
C ALA A 283 32.02 0.79 -24.35
N ALA A 284 33.24 0.28 -24.13
CA ALA A 284 34.19 -0.03 -25.19
C ALA A 284 34.08 -1.46 -25.74
N LEU A 285 33.24 -2.31 -25.13
CA LEU A 285 33.15 -3.72 -25.47
C LEU A 285 32.00 -3.96 -26.46
N PRO A 286 32.16 -4.83 -27.48
CA PRO A 286 31.05 -5.21 -28.36
C PRO A 286 30.00 -6.03 -27.60
N PRO A 287 28.76 -6.13 -28.12
CA PRO A 287 27.72 -6.95 -27.48
C PRO A 287 28.17 -8.41 -27.39
N GLY A 288 28.14 -8.99 -26.19
CA GLY A 288 28.56 -10.37 -25.97
C GLY A 288 28.87 -10.68 -24.51
N PRO A 289 29.37 -11.89 -24.21
CA PRO A 289 29.66 -12.36 -22.86
C PRO A 289 30.68 -11.49 -22.12
N GLU A 290 31.70 -10.97 -22.80
CA GLU A 290 32.73 -10.12 -22.20
C GLU A 290 32.15 -8.80 -21.69
N ARG A 291 31.29 -8.14 -22.48
CA ARG A 291 30.56 -6.95 -22.06
C ARG A 291 29.70 -7.22 -20.83
N GLN A 292 29.01 -8.36 -20.81
CA GLN A 292 28.20 -8.80 -19.68
C GLN A 292 29.04 -8.98 -18.42
N GLN A 293 30.17 -9.68 -18.53
CA GLN A 293 31.08 -9.93 -17.43
C GLN A 293 31.67 -8.62 -16.87
N ALA A 294 32.14 -7.72 -17.75
CA ALA A 294 32.69 -6.43 -17.35
C ALA A 294 31.66 -5.54 -16.64
N GLY A 295 30.46 -5.39 -17.23
CA GLY A 295 29.39 -4.61 -16.62
C GLY A 295 28.92 -5.20 -15.29
N MET A 296 28.76 -6.52 -15.20
CA MET A 296 28.38 -7.18 -13.95
C MET A 296 29.47 -7.07 -12.87
N ALA A 297 30.74 -7.13 -13.23
CA ALA A 297 31.87 -7.00 -12.31
C ALA A 297 32.02 -5.56 -11.75
N ALA A 298 31.57 -4.55 -12.49
CA ALA A 298 31.60 -3.16 -12.04
C ALA A 298 30.55 -2.82 -10.98
N ARG A 299 29.51 -3.66 -10.84
CA ARG A 299 28.43 -3.48 -9.86
C ARG A 299 28.99 -3.62 -8.44
N ARG A 300 28.46 -2.81 -7.53
CA ARG A 300 28.78 -2.87 -6.11
C ARG A 300 27.53 -3.26 -5.33
N VAL A 301 27.74 -3.82 -4.15
CA VAL A 301 26.64 -4.07 -3.21
C VAL A 301 25.97 -2.72 -2.89
N PRO A 302 24.62 -2.61 -3.04
CA PRO A 302 23.90 -1.38 -2.73
C PRO A 302 24.19 -0.91 -1.29
N ARG A 303 24.53 0.38 -1.15
CA ARG A 303 24.78 0.99 0.17
C ARG A 303 23.46 1.39 0.83
N PHE A 304 22.97 0.55 1.73
CA PHE A 304 21.76 0.81 2.51
C PHE A 304 22.00 1.82 3.64
N ILE A 305 23.19 1.85 4.23
CA ILE A 305 23.57 2.81 5.28
C ILE A 305 24.23 4.02 4.62
N ARG A 306 23.56 5.17 4.65
CA ARG A 306 24.00 6.44 4.07
C ARG A 306 23.36 7.61 4.81
N PRO A 307 23.88 8.85 4.70
CA PRO A 307 23.40 9.99 5.48
C PRO A 307 21.87 10.16 5.45
N ARG A 308 21.25 10.05 4.27
CA ARG A 308 19.79 10.14 4.11
C ARG A 308 19.04 9.03 4.86
N THR A 309 19.50 7.79 4.81
CA THR A 309 18.81 6.66 5.47
C THR A 309 19.02 6.70 6.98
N ILE A 310 20.18 7.19 7.45
CA ILE A 310 20.44 7.49 8.86
C ILE A 310 19.53 8.63 9.35
N MET A 311 19.32 9.69 8.56
CA MET A 311 18.39 10.77 8.93
C MET A 311 16.96 10.25 9.11
N TYR A 312 16.46 9.42 8.18
CA TYR A 312 15.12 8.83 8.32
C TYR A 312 15.04 7.85 9.49
N ALA A 313 16.05 7.01 9.69
CA ALA A 313 16.12 6.10 10.83
C ALA A 313 16.18 6.87 12.17
N GLY A 314 16.93 7.97 12.22
CA GLY A 314 17.00 8.86 13.37
C GLY A 314 15.67 9.55 13.65
N ALA A 315 15.00 10.09 12.62
CA ALA A 315 13.67 10.67 12.77
C ALA A 315 12.64 9.65 13.27
N LEU A 316 12.66 8.43 12.71
CA LEU A 316 11.83 7.32 13.19
C LEU A 316 12.11 6.99 14.66
N ALA A 317 13.38 6.86 15.03
CA ALA A 317 13.77 6.56 16.40
C ALA A 317 13.34 7.67 17.37
N VAL A 318 13.53 8.94 17.01
CA VAL A 318 13.11 10.09 17.83
C VAL A 318 11.60 10.08 18.03
N VAL A 319 10.80 9.95 16.97
CA VAL A 319 9.35 9.93 17.09
C VAL A 319 8.90 8.71 17.90
N ALA A 320 9.49 7.53 17.66
CA ALA A 320 9.16 6.32 18.42
C ALA A 320 9.48 6.46 19.91
N LEU A 321 10.62 7.06 20.26
CA LEU A 321 11.01 7.31 21.64
C LEU A 321 10.11 8.35 22.32
N VAL A 322 9.76 9.43 21.63
CA VAL A 322 8.81 10.44 22.14
C VAL A 322 7.45 9.80 22.39
N MET A 323 6.96 8.98 21.46
CA MET A 323 5.68 8.28 21.56
C MET A 323 5.67 7.24 22.66
N LEU A 324 6.74 6.46 22.77
CA LEU A 324 6.93 5.50 23.86
C LEU A 324 7.00 6.21 25.21
N GLY A 325 7.73 7.32 25.30
CA GLY A 325 7.80 8.15 26.49
C GLY A 325 6.43 8.70 26.88
N ALA A 326 5.69 9.27 25.92
CA ALA A 326 4.33 9.76 26.14
C ALA A 326 3.39 8.64 26.61
N PHE A 327 3.54 7.42 26.07
CA PHE A 327 2.76 6.26 26.48
C PHE A 327 3.10 5.79 27.91
N LEU A 328 4.38 5.71 28.25
CA LEU A 328 4.83 5.25 29.58
C LEU A 328 4.57 6.28 30.68
N LEU A 329 4.60 7.57 30.34
CA LEU A 329 4.35 8.69 31.26
C LEU A 329 2.88 9.13 31.30
N ARG A 330 2.02 8.44 30.55
CA ARG A 330 0.58 8.71 30.49
C ARG A 330 -0.03 8.63 31.90
N SER A 331 -0.76 9.67 32.29
CA SER A 331 -1.56 9.64 33.52
C SER A 331 -2.71 8.65 33.36
N THR A 332 -2.86 7.75 34.33
CA THR A 332 -3.97 6.79 34.36
C THR A 332 -5.25 7.39 34.94
N LEU A 333 -5.12 8.50 35.67
CA LEU A 333 -6.19 9.27 36.26
C LEU A 333 -5.82 10.75 36.22
N ASP A 334 -6.67 11.57 35.62
CA ASP A 334 -6.58 13.02 35.68
C ASP A 334 -7.86 13.54 36.32
N VAL A 335 -7.73 14.32 37.39
CA VAL A 335 -8.85 14.84 38.19
C VAL A 335 -8.80 16.35 38.13
N THR A 336 -9.72 16.95 37.38
CA THR A 336 -9.78 18.41 37.23
C THR A 336 -10.79 18.98 38.22
N VAL A 337 -10.29 19.49 39.34
CA VAL A 337 -11.14 20.16 40.33
C VAL A 337 -11.43 21.59 39.85
N LEU A 338 -12.65 21.83 39.37
CA LEU A 338 -13.11 23.16 38.97
C LEU A 338 -13.82 23.83 40.15
N ARG A 339 -13.38 25.04 40.51
CA ARG A 339 -14.10 25.85 41.49
C ARG A 339 -15.45 26.26 40.92
N ASP A 340 -16.52 25.99 41.68
CA ASP A 340 -17.85 26.43 41.29
C ASP A 340 -17.92 27.96 41.32
N ARG A 341 -18.43 28.54 40.23
CA ARG A 341 -18.38 29.99 40.03
C ARG A 341 -19.58 30.70 40.64
N ALA A 342 -20.65 29.98 40.99
CA ALA A 342 -21.85 30.58 41.56
C ALA A 342 -22.57 29.60 42.52
N PRO A 343 -22.54 29.82 43.84
CA PRO A 343 -21.86 30.90 44.57
C PRO A 343 -20.35 30.64 44.75
N LEU A 344 -19.52 31.70 44.73
CA LEU A 344 -18.06 31.59 44.92
C LEU A 344 -17.67 30.99 46.29
N PHE A 345 -18.51 31.20 47.30
CA PHE A 345 -18.42 30.61 48.62
C PHE A 345 -19.80 30.64 49.31
N VAL A 346 -20.02 29.74 50.27
CA VAL A 346 -21.18 29.72 51.16
C VAL A 346 -20.69 29.93 52.59
N ARG A 347 -21.35 30.83 53.32
CA ARG A 347 -21.06 31.07 54.74
C ARG A 347 -21.87 30.10 55.61
N LEU A 348 -21.21 29.42 56.52
CA LEU A 348 -21.81 28.47 57.46
C LEU A 348 -22.37 29.19 58.69
N SER A 349 -23.23 28.51 59.46
CA SER A 349 -23.91 29.06 60.64
C SER A 349 -22.95 29.42 61.79
N ASP A 350 -21.75 28.84 61.81
CA ASP A 350 -20.65 29.14 62.74
C ASP A 350 -19.79 30.34 62.29
N GLY A 351 -20.10 30.95 61.14
CA GLY A 351 -19.36 32.06 60.56
C GLY A 351 -18.24 31.65 59.60
N GLY A 352 -17.97 30.35 59.44
CA GLY A 352 -16.96 29.81 58.53
C GLY A 352 -17.31 29.97 57.04
N ILE A 353 -16.31 29.87 56.17
CA ILE A 353 -16.46 30.01 54.71
C ILE A 353 -16.19 28.65 54.05
N ARG A 354 -17.12 28.17 53.23
CA ARG A 354 -16.98 26.93 52.43
C ARG A 354 -17.00 27.25 50.95
N ASN A 355 -15.97 26.86 50.22
CA ASN A 355 -15.94 26.92 48.76
C ASN A 355 -16.56 25.65 48.17
N ALA A 356 -17.33 25.79 47.09
CA ALA A 356 -17.80 24.66 46.31
C ALA A 356 -16.83 24.37 45.17
N TYR A 357 -16.54 23.09 44.95
CA TYR A 357 -15.74 22.60 43.86
C TYR A 357 -16.48 21.43 43.21
N THR A 358 -16.46 21.39 41.88
CA THR A 358 -16.92 20.27 41.08
C THR A 358 -15.68 19.47 40.68
N VAL A 359 -15.67 18.19 41.01
CA VAL A 359 -14.57 17.25 40.73
C VAL A 359 -14.82 16.52 39.41
#